data_AF-A0A9E2H2H8-F1
#
_entry.id   AF-A0A9E2H2H8-F1
#
_cell.length_a   1.000
_cell.length_b   1.000
_cell.length_c   1.000
_cell.angle_alpha   90.00
_cell.angle_beta   90.00
_cell.angle_gamma   90.00
#
_symmetry.space_group_name_H-M   'P 1'
#
loop_
_entity.id
_entity.type
_entity.pdbx_description
1 polymer ?
#
loop_
_entity_poly.entity_id
_entity_poly.type
_entity_poly.pdbx_seq_one_letter_code
_entity_poly.pdbx_strand_id
1 'polypeptide(L)'
;MTCRHVVDVAYDSEKQSIALFDNELERFTPVHQIIYPDNEHLDLAYLPNGLSRQKEHFFPILTPEELMIGEDVYSFGHYSAEESSEKMTFGYFKGHIVAFFKNPLKGFSPTITLSYPVIEGLSGSPVLTYHNGPKLVGVCYGSQAQRIMASEIIEYKDTQKEYKETINRIVEFGLAHHPSVIIDFLTSKGITGFVVSTDTIKMNGF
;
A
#
# COMPACT_ATOMS: atom_id res chain seq x y z
N MET A 1 10.19 -1.24 4.55
CA MET A 1 9.03 -0.52 5.13
C MET A 1 7.80 -1.33 4.80
N THR A 2 6.82 -1.37 5.70
CA THR A 2 5.55 -2.12 5.55
C THR A 2 4.47 -1.45 6.40
N CYS A 3 3.27 -2.02 6.46
CA CYS A 3 2.22 -1.60 7.38
C CYS A 3 2.44 -2.16 8.79
N ARG A 4 1.96 -1.43 9.80
CA ARG A 4 2.02 -1.85 11.20
C ARG A 4 1.20 -3.12 11.42
N HIS A 5 -0.02 -3.18 10.89
CA HIS A 5 -0.88 -4.36 11.06
C HIS A 5 -0.29 -5.64 10.46
N VAL A 6 0.51 -5.54 9.39
CA VAL A 6 1.22 -6.69 8.81
C VAL A 6 2.22 -7.25 9.80
N VAL A 7 2.87 -6.37 10.59
CA VAL A 7 3.89 -6.78 11.54
C VAL A 7 3.36 -7.22 12.90
N ASP A 8 2.26 -6.62 13.34
CA ASP A 8 1.65 -6.89 14.64
C ASP A 8 0.91 -8.23 14.66
N VAL A 9 0.24 -8.62 13.57
CA VAL A 9 -0.53 -9.90 13.47
C VAL A 9 0.34 -11.13 13.74
N ALA A 10 1.62 -11.10 13.37
CA ALA A 10 2.52 -12.23 13.62
C ALA A 10 2.94 -12.35 15.10
N TYR A 11 2.96 -11.25 15.84
CA TYR A 11 3.43 -11.22 17.24
C TYR A 11 2.39 -11.74 18.24
N ASP A 12 1.10 -11.75 17.88
CA ASP A 12 0.02 -12.23 18.75
C ASP A 12 0.04 -13.76 18.97
N SER A 13 0.82 -14.52 18.20
CA SER A 13 1.08 -15.93 18.47
C SER A 13 2.51 -16.11 18.98
N GLU A 14 2.69 -16.61 20.20
CA GLU A 14 4.00 -16.76 20.89
C GLU A 14 5.05 -17.65 20.15
N LYS A 15 4.78 -18.06 18.90
CA LYS A 15 5.64 -18.93 18.10
C LYS A 15 5.86 -18.47 16.66
N GLN A 16 5.32 -17.33 16.23
CA GLN A 16 5.55 -16.84 14.87
C GLN A 16 6.43 -15.59 14.89
N SER A 17 7.51 -15.65 14.13
CA SER A 17 8.38 -14.49 13.87
C SER A 17 8.20 -14.10 12.41
N ILE A 18 8.16 -12.80 12.14
CA ILE A 18 8.12 -12.32 10.77
C ILE A 18 9.46 -12.56 10.11
N ALA A 19 9.40 -13.04 8.88
CA ALA A 19 10.56 -13.14 8.03
C ALA A 19 10.31 -12.39 6.72
N LEU A 20 11.38 -11.82 6.19
CA LEU A 20 11.43 -11.27 4.84
C LEU A 20 12.02 -12.33 3.91
N PHE A 21 11.39 -12.55 2.77
CA PHE A 21 11.94 -13.42 1.74
C PHE A 21 12.97 -12.65 0.90
N ASP A 22 14.22 -13.10 0.91
CA ASP A 22 15.30 -12.57 0.10
C ASP A 22 15.31 -13.28 -1.26
N ASN A 23 14.75 -12.64 -2.28
CA ASN A 23 14.70 -13.20 -3.64
C ASN A 23 16.08 -13.44 -4.27
N GLU A 24 17.14 -12.74 -3.84
CA GLU A 24 18.49 -12.92 -4.42
C GLU A 24 19.23 -14.12 -3.82
N LEU A 25 18.93 -14.45 -2.55
CA LEU A 25 19.55 -15.56 -1.82
C LEU A 25 18.58 -16.72 -1.58
N GLU A 26 17.35 -16.63 -2.10
CA GLU A 26 16.26 -17.59 -1.97
C GLU A 26 16.02 -18.09 -0.54
N ARG A 27 16.04 -17.17 0.42
CA ARG A 27 15.95 -17.51 1.86
C ARG A 27 15.07 -16.56 2.65
N PHE A 28 14.47 -17.09 3.71
CA PHE A 28 13.79 -16.26 4.71
C PHE A 28 14.80 -15.70 5.72
N THR A 29 14.71 -14.39 5.95
CA THR A 29 15.50 -13.68 6.96
C THR A 29 14.57 -13.19 8.06
N PRO A 30 14.77 -13.59 9.33
CA PRO A 30 13.94 -13.11 10.42
C PRO A 30 14.11 -11.61 10.63
N VAL A 31 13.00 -10.93 10.94
CA VAL A 31 12.99 -9.51 11.29
C VAL A 31 13.35 -9.38 12.77
N HIS A 32 14.47 -8.72 13.05
CA HIS A 32 14.99 -8.56 14.42
C HIS A 32 14.57 -7.24 15.09
N GLN A 33 14.24 -6.23 14.30
CA GLN A 33 13.91 -4.90 14.80
C GLN A 33 12.81 -4.30 13.95
N ILE A 34 11.86 -3.67 14.63
CA ILE A 34 10.75 -2.94 14.03
C ILE A 34 10.72 -1.56 14.68
N ILE A 35 10.61 -0.52 13.85
CA ILE A 35 10.46 0.86 14.29
C ILE A 35 9.07 1.33 13.87
N TYR A 36 8.31 1.87 14.81
CA TYR A 36 6.95 2.37 14.59
C TYR A 36 6.88 3.89 14.69
N PRO A 37 5.98 4.57 13.96
CA PRO A 37 5.67 5.98 14.17
C PRO A 37 5.15 6.24 15.59
N ASP A 38 5.41 7.45 16.13
CA ASP A 38 4.86 7.87 17.43
C ASP A 38 3.33 8.00 17.41
N ASN A 39 2.77 8.34 16.24
CA ASN A 39 1.32 8.34 16.04
C ASN A 39 0.83 6.90 15.85
N GLU A 40 0.10 6.37 16.83
CA GLU A 40 -0.45 5.01 16.79
C GLU A 40 -1.49 4.79 15.69
N HIS A 41 -2.14 5.86 15.23
CA HIS A 41 -3.08 5.79 14.12
C HIS A 41 -2.38 5.67 12.76
N LEU A 42 -1.05 5.89 12.71
CA LEU A 42 -0.28 5.76 11.49
C LEU A 42 0.19 4.31 11.32
N ASP A 43 -0.42 3.65 10.35
CA ASP A 43 -0.22 2.25 10.02
C ASP A 43 1.00 2.04 9.11
N LEU A 44 2.17 2.31 9.68
CA LEU A 44 3.47 2.13 9.05
C LEU A 44 4.42 1.46 10.04
N ALA A 45 5.37 0.70 9.49
CA ALA A 45 6.48 0.12 10.21
C ALA A 45 7.74 0.16 9.34
N TYR A 46 8.87 0.53 9.95
CA TYR A 46 10.18 0.49 9.33
C TYR A 46 10.96 -0.72 9.85
N LEU A 47 11.53 -1.49 8.92
CA LEU A 47 12.30 -2.69 9.20
C LEU A 47 13.77 -2.40 8.87
N PRO A 48 14.55 -1.84 9.81
CA PRO A 48 15.95 -1.53 9.57
C PRO A 48 16.71 -2.81 9.22
N ASN A 49 17.49 -2.75 8.13
CA ASN A 49 18.33 -3.86 7.68
C ASN A 49 17.57 -5.21 7.63
N GLY A 50 16.32 -5.21 7.13
CA GLY A 50 15.45 -6.38 7.20
C GLY A 50 15.98 -7.66 6.54
N LEU A 51 16.87 -7.55 5.53
CA LEU A 51 17.52 -8.70 4.88
C LEU A 51 18.84 -9.11 5.58
N SER A 52 19.18 -8.49 6.71
CA SER A 52 20.42 -8.73 7.46
C SER A 52 21.69 -8.66 6.60
N ARG A 53 21.67 -7.81 5.57
CA ARG A 53 22.78 -7.55 4.65
C ARG A 53 22.60 -6.19 4.01
N GLN A 54 23.71 -5.61 3.57
CA GLN A 54 23.68 -4.37 2.80
C GLN A 54 23.01 -4.64 1.43
N LYS A 55 21.96 -3.87 1.13
CA LYS A 55 21.45 -3.72 -0.22
C LYS A 55 21.89 -2.37 -0.74
N GLU A 56 22.42 -2.36 -1.96
CA GLU A 56 22.87 -1.14 -2.63
C GLU A 56 21.70 -0.32 -3.20
N HIS A 57 20.50 -0.90 -3.27
CA HIS A 57 19.37 -0.32 -3.99
C HIS A 57 18.17 -0.11 -3.08
N PHE A 58 17.67 1.12 -3.10
CA PHE A 58 16.37 1.50 -2.59
C PHE A 58 15.71 2.42 -3.60
N PHE A 59 14.37 2.38 -3.65
CA PHE A 59 13.64 3.34 -4.46
C PHE A 59 13.71 4.71 -3.79
N PRO A 60 14.23 5.75 -4.45
CA PRO A 60 14.12 7.11 -3.93
C PRO A 60 12.66 7.51 -3.82
N ILE A 61 12.34 8.34 -2.84
CA ILE A 61 11.00 8.87 -2.64
C ILE A 61 10.83 10.07 -3.57
N LEU A 62 9.71 10.13 -4.30
CA LEU A 62 9.41 11.32 -5.10
C LEU A 62 9.13 12.50 -4.14
N THR A 63 9.62 13.68 -4.52
CA THR A 63 9.27 14.93 -3.84
C THR A 63 7.74 15.10 -3.83
N PRO A 64 7.09 15.23 -2.65
CA PRO A 64 5.63 15.22 -2.53
C PRO A 64 4.91 16.22 -3.42
N GLU A 65 5.53 17.37 -3.69
CA GLU A 65 4.99 18.47 -4.49
C GLU A 65 4.84 18.12 -5.98
N GLU A 66 5.61 17.15 -6.49
CA GLU A 66 5.52 16.70 -7.89
C GLU A 66 4.42 15.64 -8.11
N LEU A 67 3.86 15.09 -7.03
CA LEU A 67 2.87 14.04 -7.14
C LEU A 67 1.49 14.61 -7.46
N MET A 68 0.92 14.19 -8.59
CA MET A 68 -0.35 14.74 -9.09
C MET A 68 -1.46 13.68 -9.16
N ILE A 69 -2.71 14.13 -9.10
CA ILE A 69 -3.86 13.29 -9.44
C ILE A 69 -3.78 12.94 -10.93
N GLY A 70 -4.07 11.68 -11.28
CA GLY A 70 -3.94 11.14 -12.63
C GLY A 70 -2.56 10.56 -12.93
N GLU A 71 -1.57 10.72 -12.04
CA GLU A 71 -0.24 10.13 -12.21
C GLU A 71 -0.32 8.61 -12.33
N ASP A 72 0.36 8.06 -13.35
CA ASP A 72 0.51 6.62 -13.54
C ASP A 72 1.31 6.03 -12.38
N VAL A 73 0.75 5.02 -11.72
CA VAL A 73 1.37 4.35 -10.58
C VAL A 73 1.22 2.85 -10.66
N TYR A 74 2.14 2.14 -10.01
CA TYR A 74 2.11 0.70 -9.92
C TYR A 74 2.59 0.19 -8.57
N SER A 75 2.07 -0.95 -8.16
CA SER A 75 2.51 -1.67 -6.97
C SER A 75 2.87 -3.09 -7.35
N PHE A 76 3.81 -3.67 -6.62
CA PHE A 76 4.11 -5.09 -6.70
C PHE A 76 4.25 -5.68 -5.30
N GLY A 77 3.88 -6.94 -5.15
CA GLY A 77 3.90 -7.61 -3.86
C GLY A 77 3.25 -8.98 -3.91
N HIS A 78 3.21 -9.62 -2.75
CA HIS A 78 2.47 -10.86 -2.58
C HIS A 78 1.00 -10.57 -2.33
N TYR A 79 0.12 -11.45 -2.80
CA TYR A 79 -1.30 -11.40 -2.51
C TYR A 79 -1.86 -12.81 -2.39
N SER A 80 -2.96 -12.95 -1.64
CA SER A 80 -3.72 -14.19 -1.59
C SER A 80 -4.80 -14.16 -2.67
N ALA A 81 -4.77 -15.11 -3.60
CA ALA A 81 -5.78 -15.25 -4.64
C ALA A 81 -6.91 -16.22 -4.24
N GLU A 82 -6.69 -17.05 -3.22
CA GLU A 82 -7.59 -18.12 -2.78
C GLU A 82 -7.83 -18.02 -1.26
N GLU A 83 -8.94 -18.57 -0.76
CA GLU A 83 -9.25 -18.64 0.69
C GLU A 83 -8.23 -19.49 1.48
N SER A 84 -7.38 -20.27 0.80
CA SER A 84 -6.29 -21.01 1.45
C SER A 84 -4.98 -20.21 1.39
N SER A 85 -4.47 -19.85 2.56
CA SER A 85 -3.24 -19.08 2.78
C SER A 85 -1.94 -19.75 2.29
N GLU A 86 -2.02 -20.93 1.66
CA GLU A 86 -0.86 -21.73 1.26
C GLU A 86 -0.25 -21.33 -0.09
N LYS A 87 -0.96 -20.55 -0.92
CA LYS A 87 -0.44 -20.07 -2.21
C LYS A 87 -0.41 -18.55 -2.26
N MET A 88 0.68 -17.98 -1.75
CA MET A 88 1.01 -16.58 -2.02
C MET A 88 1.37 -16.42 -3.50
N THR A 89 0.61 -15.58 -4.20
CA THR A 89 0.92 -15.21 -5.58
C THR A 89 1.70 -13.90 -5.58
N PHE A 90 2.65 -13.73 -6.48
CA PHE A 90 3.32 -12.45 -6.71
C PHE A 90 2.66 -11.71 -7.86
N GLY A 91 2.33 -10.43 -7.67
CA GLY A 91 1.55 -9.66 -8.62
C GLY A 91 2.11 -8.28 -8.90
N TYR A 92 1.67 -7.75 -10.05
CA TYR A 92 1.91 -6.38 -10.47
C TYR A 92 0.57 -5.71 -10.77
N PHE A 93 0.30 -4.59 -10.09
CA PHE A 93 -0.94 -3.84 -10.19
C PHE A 93 -0.61 -2.45 -10.71
N LYS A 94 -1.21 -2.04 -11.83
CA LYS A 94 -1.01 -0.71 -12.41
C LYS A 94 -2.33 0.05 -12.49
N GLY A 95 -2.27 1.35 -12.26
CA GLY A 95 -3.38 2.27 -12.42
C GLY A 95 -2.92 3.70 -12.27
N HIS A 96 -3.77 4.55 -11.71
CA HIS A 96 -3.48 5.96 -11.50
C HIS A 96 -3.89 6.42 -10.09
N ILE A 97 -3.35 7.57 -9.69
CA ILE A 97 -3.83 8.29 -8.51
C ILE A 97 -5.19 8.91 -8.82
N VAL A 98 -6.20 8.57 -8.02
CA VAL A 98 -7.57 9.06 -8.17
C VAL A 98 -7.81 10.33 -7.35
N ALA A 99 -7.29 10.39 -6.13
CA ALA A 99 -7.49 11.51 -5.23
C ALA A 99 -6.44 11.56 -4.11
N PHE A 100 -6.30 12.74 -3.51
CA PHE A 100 -5.62 12.95 -2.25
C PHE A 100 -6.64 13.37 -1.18
N PHE A 101 -6.52 12.82 0.02
CA PHE A 101 -7.37 13.23 1.14
C PHE A 101 -6.65 13.01 2.47
N LYS A 102 -7.16 13.63 3.53
CA LYS A 102 -6.70 13.36 4.91
C LYS A 102 -7.63 12.36 5.54
N ASN A 103 -7.13 11.19 5.92
CA ASN A 103 -7.95 10.11 6.45
C ASN A 103 -8.19 10.31 7.97
N PRO A 104 -9.42 10.61 8.43
CA PRO A 104 -9.69 10.82 9.86
C PRO A 104 -9.41 9.59 10.71
N LEU A 105 -9.59 8.39 10.16
CA LEU A 105 -9.36 7.11 10.85
C LEU A 105 -7.86 6.80 11.05
N LYS A 106 -6.99 7.50 10.31
CA LYS A 106 -5.53 7.39 10.41
C LYS A 106 -4.92 8.70 10.95
N GLY A 107 -5.62 9.36 11.88
CA GLY A 107 -5.15 10.59 12.51
C GLY A 107 -5.01 11.78 11.55
N PHE A 108 -5.90 11.88 10.56
CA PHE A 108 -5.84 12.89 9.48
C PHE A 108 -4.56 12.85 8.64
N SER A 109 -3.91 11.68 8.57
CA SER A 109 -2.74 11.46 7.74
C SER A 109 -3.07 11.61 6.25
N PRO A 110 -2.26 12.36 5.47
CA PRO A 110 -2.36 12.40 4.01
C PRO A 110 -2.35 11.01 3.37
N THR A 111 -3.34 10.76 2.53
CA THR A 111 -3.64 9.46 1.89
C THR A 111 -3.86 9.64 0.40
N ILE A 112 -3.45 8.64 -0.37
CA ILE A 112 -3.64 8.51 -1.81
C ILE A 112 -4.73 7.46 -2.06
N THR A 113 -5.69 7.78 -2.92
CA THR A 113 -6.63 6.81 -3.50
C THR A 113 -6.08 6.30 -4.82
N LEU A 114 -6.05 4.98 -4.99
CA LEU A 114 -5.55 4.28 -6.18
C LEU A 114 -6.72 3.70 -6.97
N SER A 115 -6.60 3.69 -8.31
CA SER A 115 -7.64 3.16 -9.20
C SER A 115 -7.75 1.63 -9.21
N TYR A 116 -6.90 0.92 -8.47
CA TYR A 116 -6.93 -0.53 -8.28
C TYR A 116 -7.03 -0.87 -6.80
N PRO A 117 -7.70 -1.98 -6.43
CA PRO A 117 -7.80 -2.40 -5.04
C PRO A 117 -6.46 -2.89 -4.49
N VAL A 118 -6.19 -2.57 -3.23
CA VAL A 118 -5.19 -3.23 -2.40
C VAL A 118 -5.85 -4.46 -1.79
N ILE A 119 -5.69 -5.60 -2.45
CA ILE A 119 -6.24 -6.89 -2.02
C ILE A 119 -5.41 -7.51 -0.89
N GLU A 120 -5.94 -8.57 -0.28
CA GLU A 120 -5.29 -9.26 0.83
C GLU A 120 -3.86 -9.70 0.49
N GLY A 121 -2.94 -9.42 1.41
CA GLY A 121 -1.50 -9.63 1.24
C GLY A 121 -0.74 -8.44 0.62
N LEU A 122 -1.43 -7.55 -0.09
CA LEU A 122 -0.78 -6.42 -0.77
C LEU A 122 -0.49 -5.23 0.17
N SER A 123 -1.05 -5.20 1.37
CA SER A 123 -0.71 -4.22 2.41
C SER A 123 0.79 -4.22 2.70
N GLY A 124 1.39 -3.03 2.81
CA GLY A 124 2.82 -2.84 2.96
C GLY A 124 3.60 -2.80 1.64
N SER A 125 2.97 -3.14 0.51
CA SER A 125 3.59 -3.05 -0.81
C SER A 125 3.88 -1.59 -1.20
N PRO A 126 4.99 -1.34 -1.91
CA PRO A 126 5.32 0.00 -2.38
C PRO A 126 4.39 0.41 -3.52
N VAL A 127 3.94 1.66 -3.49
CA VAL A 127 3.38 2.34 -4.66
C VAL A 127 4.50 3.11 -5.32
N LEU A 128 4.77 2.81 -6.58
CA LEU A 128 5.83 3.41 -7.38
C LEU A 128 5.25 4.18 -8.57
N THR A 129 5.98 5.19 -9.02
CA THR A 129 5.78 5.81 -10.33
C THR A 129 7.09 5.85 -11.10
N TYR A 130 7.02 6.11 -12.40
CA TYR A 130 8.19 6.39 -13.23
C TYR A 130 8.30 7.89 -13.48
N HIS A 131 9.06 8.58 -12.63
CA HIS A 131 9.34 10.01 -12.74
C HIS A 131 10.86 10.20 -12.73
N ASN A 132 11.44 10.32 -13.93
CA ASN A 132 12.90 10.25 -14.13
C ASN A 132 13.52 8.99 -13.51
N GLY A 133 12.85 7.85 -13.68
CA GLY A 133 13.17 6.57 -13.05
C GLY A 133 12.17 6.15 -11.96
N PRO A 134 12.28 4.92 -11.43
CA PRO A 134 11.35 4.42 -10.41
C PRO A 134 11.44 5.23 -9.10
N LYS A 135 10.31 5.79 -8.65
CA LYS A 135 10.20 6.54 -7.39
C LYS A 135 9.12 5.96 -6.50
N LEU A 136 9.37 5.90 -5.20
CA LEU A 136 8.37 5.59 -4.19
C LEU A 136 7.45 6.78 -3.99
N VAL A 137 6.14 6.54 -4.17
CA VAL A 137 5.08 7.53 -3.99
C VAL A 137 4.02 7.06 -3.00
N GLY A 138 4.23 5.94 -2.32
CA GLY A 138 3.35 5.54 -1.24
C GLY A 138 3.58 4.11 -0.74
N VAL A 139 2.82 3.75 0.28
CA VAL A 139 2.75 2.37 0.82
C VAL A 139 1.29 1.99 0.95
N CYS A 140 0.89 0.92 0.26
CA CYS A 140 -0.47 0.37 0.28
C CYS A 140 -0.87 -0.03 1.70
N TYR A 141 -2.07 0.32 2.17
CA TYR A 141 -2.54 -0.11 3.50
C TYR A 141 -3.96 -0.66 3.55
N GLY A 142 -4.75 -0.55 2.48
CA GLY A 142 -6.09 -1.12 2.44
C GLY A 142 -6.91 -0.68 1.24
N SER A 143 -8.18 -1.05 1.22
CA SER A 143 -9.12 -0.70 0.14
C SER A 143 -10.40 -0.08 0.69
N GLN A 144 -11.07 0.71 -0.15
CA GLN A 144 -12.39 1.26 0.12
C GLN A 144 -13.34 0.90 -1.03
N ALA A 145 -14.40 0.18 -0.70
CA ALA A 145 -15.49 -0.11 -1.63
C ALA A 145 -16.45 1.08 -1.73
N GLN A 146 -16.80 1.44 -2.97
CA GLN A 146 -17.86 2.39 -3.29
C GLN A 146 -18.96 1.67 -4.07
N ARG A 147 -20.21 1.89 -3.65
CA ARG A 147 -21.39 1.37 -4.33
C ARG A 147 -21.87 2.39 -5.35
N ILE A 148 -21.90 2.00 -6.61
CA ILE A 148 -22.51 2.75 -7.70
C ILE A 148 -23.87 2.10 -7.98
N MET A 149 -24.95 2.83 -7.75
CA MET A 149 -26.29 2.39 -8.16
C MET A 149 -26.34 2.41 -9.68
N ALA A 150 -26.45 1.24 -10.30
CA ALA A 150 -26.37 1.10 -11.75
C ALA A 150 -27.75 1.12 -12.42
N SER A 151 -28.80 0.64 -11.73
CA SER A 151 -30.18 0.73 -12.19
C SER A 151 -31.15 0.50 -11.02
N GLU A 152 -32.23 1.29 -11.00
CA GLU A 152 -33.39 1.09 -10.15
C GLU A 152 -34.57 0.81 -11.09
N ILE A 153 -35.04 -0.43 -11.13
CA ILE A 153 -36.25 -0.79 -11.88
C ILE A 153 -37.41 -0.84 -10.88
N ILE A 154 -38.38 0.05 -11.06
CA ILE A 154 -39.65 0.05 -10.34
C ILE A 154 -40.70 -0.51 -11.29
N GLU A 155 -41.03 -1.79 -11.16
CA GLU A 155 -42.12 -2.39 -11.92
C GLU A 155 -43.45 -2.24 -11.16
N TYR A 156 -44.40 -1.55 -11.78
CA TYR A 156 -45.79 -1.53 -11.33
C TYR A 156 -46.55 -2.65 -12.04
N LYS A 157 -46.93 -3.70 -11.30
CA LYS A 157 -47.92 -4.68 -11.75
C LYS A 157 -49.21 -4.51 -10.99
N ASP A 158 -50.30 -4.57 -11.75
CA ASP A 158 -51.68 -4.31 -11.35
C ASP A 158 -52.02 -4.85 -9.95
N THR A 159 -52.39 -3.92 -9.06
CA THR A 159 -52.99 -4.13 -7.72
C THR A 159 -52.18 -4.86 -6.61
N GLN A 160 -51.34 -4.09 -5.90
CA GLN A 160 -50.87 -4.27 -4.50
C GLN A 160 -49.49 -4.88 -4.20
N LYS A 161 -48.62 -5.15 -5.18
CA LYS A 161 -47.22 -5.50 -4.87
C LYS A 161 -46.22 -4.63 -5.62
N GLU A 162 -45.45 -3.87 -4.83
CA GLU A 162 -44.28 -3.13 -5.28
C GLU A 162 -43.08 -4.09 -5.31
N TYR A 163 -42.51 -4.28 -6.50
CA TYR A 163 -41.25 -5.00 -6.66
C TYR A 163 -40.18 -3.98 -7.02
N LYS A 164 -39.19 -3.86 -6.13
CA LYS A 164 -38.03 -3.00 -6.30
C LYS A 164 -36.79 -3.86 -6.49
N GLU A 165 -36.22 -3.84 -7.69
CA GLU A 165 -34.92 -4.44 -7.97
C GLU A 165 -33.87 -3.34 -8.10
N THR A 166 -32.78 -3.45 -7.34
CA THR A 166 -31.67 -2.49 -7.37
C THR A 166 -30.40 -3.24 -7.71
N ILE A 167 -29.83 -2.94 -8.88
CA ILE A 167 -28.54 -3.49 -9.30
C ILE A 167 -27.45 -2.51 -8.86
N ASN A 168 -26.58 -2.97 -7.95
CA ASN A 168 -25.44 -2.19 -7.46
C ASN A 168 -24.16 -2.72 -8.09
N ARG A 169 -23.38 -1.84 -8.71
CA ARG A 169 -22.00 -2.11 -9.09
C ARG A 169 -21.08 -1.66 -7.97
N ILE A 170 -20.23 -2.55 -7.48
CA ILE A 170 -19.21 -2.20 -6.49
C ILE A 170 -17.92 -1.85 -7.25
N VAL A 171 -17.33 -0.71 -6.92
CA VAL A 171 -16.00 -0.31 -7.38
C VAL A 171 -15.12 -0.20 -6.15
N GLU A 172 -13.96 -0.85 -6.18
CA GLU A 172 -13.00 -0.79 -5.07
C GLU A 172 -11.79 0.04 -5.46
N PHE A 173 -11.44 0.96 -4.57
CA PHE A 173 -10.24 1.78 -4.69
C PHE A 173 -9.23 1.37 -3.63
N GLY A 174 -7.97 1.29 -4.02
CA GLY A 174 -6.86 1.09 -3.10
C GLY A 174 -6.54 2.37 -2.34
N LEU A 175 -5.95 2.21 -1.17
CA LEU A 175 -5.51 3.29 -0.29
C LEU A 175 -4.03 3.09 0.04
N ALA A 176 -3.28 4.19 -0.05
CA ALA A 176 -1.87 4.21 0.29
C ALA A 176 -1.50 5.46 1.09
N HIS A 177 -0.47 5.35 1.94
CA HIS A 177 0.10 6.51 2.62
C HIS A 177 0.80 7.41 1.61
N HIS A 178 0.58 8.72 1.70
CA HIS A 178 1.23 9.73 0.85
C HIS A 178 2.77 9.78 1.10
N PRO A 179 3.62 10.15 0.11
CA PRO A 179 5.07 10.16 0.32
C PRO A 179 5.51 11.11 1.42
N SER A 180 4.80 12.22 1.64
CA SER A 180 5.09 13.14 2.76
C SER A 180 5.03 12.43 4.12
N VAL A 181 4.07 11.53 4.32
CA VAL A 181 3.89 10.77 5.56
C VAL A 181 5.08 9.83 5.81
N ILE A 182 5.58 9.24 4.73
CA ILE A 182 6.75 8.36 4.77
C ILE A 182 7.99 9.19 5.14
N ILE A 183 8.20 10.33 4.49
CA ILE A 183 9.32 11.23 4.75
C ILE A 183 9.29 11.73 6.20
N ASP A 184 8.14 12.19 6.67
CA ASP A 184 7.94 12.68 8.04
C ASP A 184 8.23 11.58 9.07
N PHE A 185 7.76 10.35 8.82
CA PHE A 185 8.03 9.21 9.68
C PHE A 185 9.52 8.85 9.74
N LEU A 186 10.19 8.74 8.59
CA LEU A 186 11.63 8.41 8.56
C LEU A 186 12.45 9.50 9.25
N THR A 187 12.11 10.77 9.00
CA THR A 187 12.79 11.93 9.59
C THR A 187 12.59 12.00 11.10
N SER A 188 11.35 11.82 11.59
CA SER A 188 11.06 11.92 13.03
C SER A 188 11.75 10.84 13.86
N LYS A 189 12.04 9.69 13.25
CA LYS A 189 12.79 8.59 13.88
C LYS A 189 14.30 8.66 13.65
N GLY A 190 14.80 9.72 13.02
CA GLY A 190 16.23 9.89 12.75
C GLY A 190 16.79 8.82 11.81
N ILE A 191 15.95 8.22 10.96
CA ILE A 191 16.39 7.26 9.96
C ILE A 191 17.09 8.04 8.84
N THR A 192 18.29 7.63 8.46
CA THR A 192 19.12 8.32 7.46
C THR A 192 19.35 7.45 6.22
N GLY A 193 19.86 8.04 5.14
CA GLY A 193 20.26 7.32 3.93
C GLY A 193 19.14 7.09 2.90
N PHE A 194 17.90 7.48 3.18
CA PHE A 194 16.87 7.59 2.15
C PHE A 194 17.08 8.87 1.31
N VAL A 195 16.63 8.85 0.06
CA VAL A 195 16.76 9.99 -0.85
C VAL A 195 15.37 10.44 -1.28
N VAL A 196 15.14 11.75 -1.21
CA VAL A 196 13.96 12.43 -1.77
C VAL A 196 14.42 13.21 -2.99
N SER A 197 13.87 12.93 -4.18
CA SER A 197 14.34 13.58 -5.40
C SER A 197 13.37 13.42 -6.58
N THR A 198 13.34 14.45 -7.41
CA THR A 198 12.70 14.51 -8.74
C THR A 198 13.64 14.05 -9.85
N ASP A 199 14.94 14.03 -9.60
CA ASP A 199 15.97 13.83 -10.62
C ASP A 199 16.22 12.35 -10.89
N THR A 200 16.83 12.07 -12.04
CA THR A 200 17.35 10.74 -12.35
C THR A 200 18.44 10.36 -11.35
N ILE A 201 18.18 9.33 -10.55
CA ILE A 201 19.19 8.74 -9.69
C ILE A 201 19.70 7.49 -10.38
N LYS A 202 21.01 7.46 -10.66
CA LYS A 202 21.66 6.25 -11.13
C LYS A 202 21.56 5.18 -10.05
N MET A 203 20.66 4.22 -10.26
CA MET A 203 20.70 2.96 -9.55
C MET A 203 21.73 2.10 -10.29
N ASN A 204 22.89 1.84 -9.68
CA ASN A 204 23.83 0.87 -10.27
C ASN A 204 23.11 -0.49 -10.34
N GLY A 205 23.24 -1.26 -11.43
CA GLY A 205 22.77 -2.66 -11.46
C GLY A 205 21.36 -2.94 -12.00
N PHE A 206 20.75 -2.00 -12.72
CA PHE A 206 19.71 -2.31 -13.74
C PHE A 206 20.23 -1.97 -15.13
#